data_AF-A0AAW6Q095-F1
#
_entry.id   AF-A0AAW6Q095-F1
#
_cell.length_a   1.000
_cell.length_b   1.000
_cell.length_c   1.000
_cell.angle_alpha   90.00
_cell.angle_beta   90.00
_cell.angle_gamma   90.00
#
_symmetry.space_group_name_H-M   'P 1'
#
loop_
_entity.id
_entity.type
_entity.pdbx_description
1 polymer ?
#
loop_
_entity_poly.entity_id
_entity_poly.type
_entity_poly.pdbx_seq_one_letter_code
_entity_poly.pdbx_strand_id
1 'polypeptide(L)'
;MTDVKTLDNMLKKIVNSSSKTETTSLLYATYATIILSTELFKLNIDLVDFLTPILKKLQSQPEFSRLKRPIEFKEYVYKSRSLIIARFIRIIQKSDDKSIDILIEEAQALVNSKLNNHPKSKKDSLKPKKTRKNSVDELLKEFGRY
;
A
#
# COMPACT_ATOMS: atom_id res chain seq x y z
N MET A 1 7.48 -18.70 1.10
CA MET A 1 7.39 -17.93 2.37
C MET A 1 6.46 -16.77 2.06
N THR A 2 5.34 -16.59 2.76
CA THR A 2 4.36 -15.53 2.40
C THR A 2 4.93 -14.16 2.75
N ASP A 3 4.66 -13.15 1.91
CA ASP A 3 5.19 -11.79 2.10
C ASP A 3 4.81 -11.23 3.47
N VAL A 4 3.60 -11.56 3.94
CA VAL A 4 3.07 -11.19 5.26
C VAL A 4 3.95 -11.69 6.41
N LYS A 5 4.46 -12.93 6.34
CA LYS A 5 5.34 -13.48 7.40
C LYS A 5 6.70 -12.80 7.40
N THR A 6 7.23 -12.49 6.22
CA THR A 6 8.48 -11.74 6.08
C THR A 6 8.34 -10.35 6.70
N LEU A 7 7.23 -9.66 6.42
CA LEU A 7 6.92 -8.34 6.97
C LEU A 7 6.73 -8.37 8.49
N ASP A 8 6.03 -9.36 9.04
CA ASP A 8 5.88 -9.52 10.49
C ASP A 8 7.25 -9.64 11.20
N ASN A 9 8.16 -10.44 10.64
CA ASN A 9 9.51 -10.57 11.16
C ASN A 9 10.32 -9.26 11.07
N MET A 10 10.18 -8.50 9.97
CA MET A 10 10.82 -7.19 9.83
C MET A 10 10.29 -6.18 10.86
N LEU A 11 8.98 -6.14 11.09
CA LEU A 11 8.36 -5.25 12.08
C LEU A 11 8.78 -5.59 13.51
N LYS A 12 8.90 -6.88 13.87
CA LYS A 12 9.46 -7.28 15.17
C LYS A 12 10.90 -6.80 15.36
N LYS A 13 11.72 -6.84 14.31
CA LYS A 13 13.08 -6.29 14.35
C LYS A 13 13.09 -4.78 14.54
N ILE A 14 12.17 -4.06 13.88
CA ILE A 14 12.03 -2.62 14.03
C ILE A 14 11.73 -2.25 15.49
N VAL A 15 10.76 -2.94 16.12
CA VAL A 15 10.38 -2.66 17.52
C VAL A 15 11.54 -2.91 18.50
N ASN A 16 12.41 -3.88 18.20
CA ASN A 16 13.58 -4.19 19.03
C ASN A 16 14.81 -3.36 18.69
N SER A 17 14.77 -2.55 17.62
CA SER A 17 15.93 -1.75 17.19
C SER A 17 16.17 -0.59 18.15
N SER A 18 17.44 -0.38 18.53
CA SER A 18 17.82 0.70 19.46
C SER A 18 18.36 1.94 18.74
N SER A 19 18.66 1.85 17.44
CA SER A 19 19.28 2.91 16.66
C SER A 19 18.34 3.43 15.57
N LYS A 20 18.19 4.76 15.48
CA LYS A 20 17.41 5.44 14.44
C LYS A 20 17.83 5.05 13.03
N THR A 21 19.13 4.86 12.78
CA THR A 21 19.65 4.46 11.47
C THR A 21 19.21 3.06 11.07
N GLU A 22 19.17 2.14 12.04
CA GLU A 22 18.70 0.78 11.84
C GLU A 22 17.20 0.76 11.59
N THR A 23 16.42 1.47 12.41
CA THR A 23 14.96 1.65 12.23
C THR A 23 14.64 2.17 10.84
N THR A 24 15.36 3.20 10.39
CA THR A 24 15.20 3.82 9.07
C THR A 24 15.50 2.82 7.94
N SER A 25 16.60 2.07 8.08
CA SER A 25 17.00 1.06 7.08
C SER A 25 15.98 -0.07 6.97
N LEU A 26 15.46 -0.53 8.12
CA LEU A 26 14.41 -1.54 8.17
C LEU A 26 13.09 -1.02 7.61
N LEU A 27 12.75 0.26 7.82
CA LEU A 27 11.57 0.89 7.22
C LEU A 27 11.67 0.96 5.70
N TYR A 28 12.85 1.27 5.14
CA TYR A 28 13.06 1.20 3.69
C TYR A 28 12.77 -0.21 3.16
N ALA A 29 13.33 -1.23 3.80
CA ALA A 29 13.11 -2.63 3.41
C ALA A 29 11.63 -3.04 3.54
N THR A 30 10.99 -2.64 4.64
CA THR A 30 9.58 -2.96 4.93
C THR A 30 8.66 -2.34 3.88
N TYR A 31 8.77 -1.04 3.61
CA TYR A 31 7.91 -0.39 2.62
C TYR A 31 8.23 -0.81 1.18
N ALA A 32 9.49 -1.08 0.85
CA ALA A 32 9.83 -1.67 -0.45
C ALA A 32 9.13 -3.04 -0.63
N THR A 33 9.16 -3.89 0.39
CA THR A 33 8.50 -5.20 0.39
C THR A 33 6.97 -5.05 0.27
N ILE A 34 6.36 -4.15 1.05
CA ILE A 34 4.91 -3.86 0.98
C ILE A 34 4.51 -3.43 -0.44
N ILE A 35 5.23 -2.45 -1.02
CA ILE A 35 4.90 -1.86 -2.32
C ILE A 35 5.11 -2.87 -3.46
N LEU A 36 6.13 -3.73 -3.37
CA LEU A 36 6.44 -4.75 -4.37
C LEU A 36 5.55 -6.00 -4.29
N SER A 37 4.95 -6.27 -3.12
CA SER A 37 4.16 -7.46 -2.90
C SER A 37 2.91 -7.50 -3.77
N THR A 38 2.89 -8.45 -4.71
CA THR A 38 1.69 -8.76 -5.49
C THR A 38 0.66 -9.59 -4.71
N GLU A 39 1.04 -10.14 -3.55
CA GLU A 39 0.14 -10.81 -2.61
C GLU A 39 -0.72 -9.79 -1.84
N LEU A 40 -0.13 -8.64 -1.48
CA LEU A 40 -0.81 -7.56 -0.77
C LEU A 40 -1.61 -6.65 -1.70
N PHE A 41 -1.01 -6.26 -2.83
CA PHE A 41 -1.58 -5.34 -3.81
C PHE A 41 -1.42 -5.94 -5.20
N LYS A 42 -2.51 -6.40 -5.81
CA LYS A 42 -2.42 -7.06 -7.11
C LYS A 42 -2.04 -6.05 -8.20
N LEU A 43 -2.66 -4.88 -8.15
CA LEU A 43 -2.47 -3.78 -9.09
C LEU A 43 -1.83 -2.58 -8.38
N ASN A 44 -1.11 -1.74 -9.14
CA ASN A 44 -0.51 -0.54 -8.58
C ASN A 44 -1.56 0.46 -8.08
N ILE A 45 -2.77 0.44 -8.66
CA ILE A 45 -3.87 1.31 -8.24
C ILE A 45 -4.34 0.98 -6.81
N ASP A 46 -4.20 -0.28 -6.38
CA ASP A 46 -4.57 -0.70 -5.02
C ASP A 46 -3.69 -0.03 -3.96
N LEU A 47 -2.49 0.45 -4.34
CA LEU A 47 -1.60 1.21 -3.45
C LEU A 47 -2.11 2.63 -3.17
N VAL A 48 -3.01 3.17 -3.99
CA VAL A 48 -3.59 4.51 -3.76
C VAL A 48 -4.34 4.51 -2.43
N ASP A 49 -5.18 3.50 -2.20
CA ASP A 49 -6.00 3.39 -0.99
C ASP A 49 -5.15 3.15 0.26
N PHE A 50 -4.02 2.48 0.11
CA PHE A 50 -3.08 2.25 1.21
C PHE A 50 -2.21 3.47 1.52
N LEU A 51 -1.61 4.10 0.51
CA LEU A 51 -0.63 5.17 0.74
C LEU A 51 -1.29 6.52 1.01
N THR A 52 -2.41 6.84 0.38
CA THR A 52 -3.03 8.18 0.51
C THR A 52 -3.36 8.56 1.97
N PRO A 53 -3.94 7.67 2.81
CA PRO A 53 -4.18 7.98 4.22
C PRO A 53 -2.87 8.23 4.99
N ILE A 54 -1.83 7.43 4.75
CA ILE A 54 -0.51 7.57 5.39
C ILE A 54 0.09 8.93 5.04
N LEU A 55 0.08 9.28 3.75
CA LEU A 55 0.58 10.54 3.24
C LEU A 55 -0.13 11.74 3.86
N LYS A 56 -1.45 11.67 4.05
CA LYS A 56 -2.23 12.71 4.73
C LYS A 56 -1.84 12.85 6.21
N LYS A 57 -1.64 11.74 6.93
CA LYS A 57 -1.18 11.76 8.34
C LYS A 57 0.21 12.40 8.46
N LEU A 58 1.12 12.07 7.54
CA LEU A 58 2.46 12.64 7.50
C LEU A 58 2.45 14.13 7.13
N GLN A 59 1.55 14.56 6.25
CA GLN A 59 1.44 15.98 5.87
C GLN A 59 1.21 16.92 7.07
N SER A 60 0.59 16.43 8.14
CA SER A 60 0.36 17.18 9.38
C SER A 60 1.61 17.32 10.26
N GLN A 61 2.69 16.60 9.97
CA GLN A 61 3.92 16.63 10.79
C GLN A 61 4.79 17.86 10.47
N PRO A 62 5.54 18.41 11.44
CA PRO A 62 6.27 19.67 11.30
C PRO A 62 7.24 19.71 10.09
N GLU A 63 7.99 18.64 9.86
CA GLU A 63 8.96 18.48 8.77
C GLU A 63 8.33 18.49 7.36
N PHE A 64 7.03 18.26 7.29
CA PHE A 64 6.25 18.09 6.06
C PHE A 64 5.22 19.19 5.84
N SER A 65 4.69 19.77 6.90
CA SER A 65 3.72 20.88 6.88
C SER A 65 4.27 22.13 6.17
N ARG A 66 5.58 22.34 6.21
CA ARG A 66 6.27 23.51 5.61
C ARG A 66 6.63 23.32 4.14
N LEU A 67 6.36 22.16 3.55
CA LEU A 67 6.65 21.92 2.14
C LEU A 67 5.74 22.77 1.26
N LYS A 68 6.33 23.41 0.23
CA LYS A 68 5.58 24.18 -0.79
C LYS A 68 4.54 23.35 -1.55
N ARG A 69 4.65 22.03 -1.50
CA ARG A 69 3.75 21.09 -2.16
C ARG A 69 3.36 20.00 -1.17
N PRO A 70 2.08 19.58 -1.17
CA PRO A 70 1.64 18.48 -0.33
C PRO A 70 2.39 17.20 -0.71
N ILE A 71 2.58 16.34 0.28
CA ILE A 71 3.10 14.99 0.10
C ILE A 71 1.97 14.15 -0.46
N GLU A 72 1.73 14.32 -1.75
CA GLU A 72 0.73 13.56 -2.47
C GLU A 72 1.38 12.96 -3.72
N PHE A 73 1.03 11.72 -3.99
CA PHE A 73 1.43 11.06 -5.22
C PHE A 73 0.39 11.32 -6.30
N LYS A 74 0.82 12.00 -7.37
CA LYS A 74 0.00 12.20 -8.56
C LYS A 74 -0.25 10.86 -9.26
N GLU A 75 -1.31 10.76 -10.07
CA GLU A 75 -1.68 9.52 -10.78
C GLU A 75 -0.52 8.87 -11.55
N TYR A 76 0.33 9.66 -12.21
CA TYR A 76 1.47 9.13 -12.95
C TYR A 76 2.48 8.39 -12.06
N VAL A 77 2.54 8.71 -10.76
CA VAL A 77 3.41 8.04 -9.78
C VAL A 77 2.98 6.60 -9.61
N TYR A 78 1.67 6.37 -9.52
CA TYR A 78 1.08 5.05 -9.35
C TYR A 78 1.18 4.16 -10.62
N LYS A 79 1.68 4.70 -11.74
CA LYS A 79 1.96 3.87 -12.93
C LYS A 79 3.12 2.90 -12.72
N SER A 80 4.02 3.12 -11.75
CA SER A 80 5.19 2.28 -11.51
C SER A 80 5.52 2.11 -10.03
N ARG A 81 5.62 0.85 -9.56
CA ARG A 81 6.04 0.53 -8.19
C ARG A 81 7.40 1.11 -7.84
N SER A 82 8.36 1.09 -8.77
CA SER A 82 9.69 1.66 -8.55
C SER A 82 9.64 3.18 -8.32
N LEU A 83 8.73 3.88 -9.01
CA LEU A 83 8.55 5.32 -8.83
C LEU A 83 7.90 5.64 -7.48
N ILE A 84 6.95 4.81 -7.04
CA ILE A 84 6.36 4.89 -5.69
C ILE A 84 7.46 4.70 -4.64
N ILE A 85 8.26 3.63 -4.73
CA ILE A 85 9.35 3.34 -3.79
C ILE A 85 10.36 4.49 -3.71
N ALA A 86 10.82 4.99 -4.86
CA ALA A 86 11.79 6.08 -4.90
C ALA A 86 11.29 7.34 -4.18
N ARG A 87 10.00 7.66 -4.29
CA ARG A 87 9.39 8.77 -3.56
C ARG A 87 9.21 8.45 -2.09
N PHE A 88 8.81 7.23 -1.76
CA PHE A 88 8.55 6.82 -0.39
C PHE A 88 9.85 6.75 0.44
N ILE A 89 10.96 6.33 -0.16
CA ILE A 89 12.29 6.39 0.46
C ILE A 89 12.64 7.84 0.86
N ARG A 90 12.38 8.82 -0.03
CA ARG A 90 12.61 10.24 0.29
C ARG A 90 11.72 10.75 1.43
N ILE A 91 10.53 10.19 1.58
CA ILE A 91 9.63 10.51 2.71
C ILE A 91 10.27 9.97 3.99
N ILE A 92 10.56 8.66 4.05
CA ILE A 92 11.18 8.02 5.22
C ILE A 92 12.50 8.72 5.61
N GLN A 93 13.33 9.12 4.63
CA GLN A 93 14.60 9.83 4.90
C GLN A 93 14.40 11.18 5.60
N LYS A 94 13.27 11.85 5.37
CA LYS A 94 12.96 13.16 5.95
C LYS A 94 12.11 13.07 7.20
N SER A 95 11.65 11.88 7.56
CA SER A 95 10.77 11.65 8.70
C SER A 95 11.52 11.85 10.03
N ASP A 96 10.93 12.65 10.91
CA ASP A 96 11.31 12.69 12.32
C ASP A 96 10.66 11.53 13.08
N ASP A 97 10.98 11.40 14.37
CA ASP A 97 10.64 10.22 15.16
C ASP A 97 9.12 9.96 15.19
N LYS A 98 8.30 11.02 15.30
CA LYS A 98 6.83 10.90 15.21
C LYS A 98 6.34 10.39 13.86
N SER A 99 6.96 10.81 12.77
CA SER A 99 6.64 10.32 11.43
C SER A 99 7.06 8.87 11.24
N ILE A 100 8.22 8.49 11.82
CA ILE A 100 8.70 7.11 11.86
C ILE A 100 7.68 6.23 12.61
N ASP A 101 7.18 6.67 13.76
CA ASP A 101 6.18 5.93 14.53
C ASP A 101 4.89 5.71 13.72
N ILE A 102 4.37 6.76 13.05
CA ILE A 102 3.22 6.65 12.15
C ILE A 102 3.48 5.60 11.06
N LEU A 103 4.66 5.63 10.44
CA LEU A 103 5.02 4.69 9.38
C LEU A 103 5.07 3.24 9.89
N ILE A 104 5.53 3.02 11.12
CA ILE A 104 5.57 1.70 11.77
C ILE A 104 4.14 1.24 12.07
N GLU A 105 3.32 2.09 12.68
CA GLU A 105 1.92 1.77 13.03
C GLU A 105 1.10 1.37 11.80
N GLU A 106 1.24 2.09 10.69
CA GLU A 106 0.52 1.80 9.44
C GLU A 106 0.96 0.48 8.81
N ALA A 107 2.27 0.18 8.85
CA ALA A 107 2.78 -1.10 8.38
C ALA A 107 2.31 -2.27 9.27
N GLN A 108 2.29 -2.08 10.60
CA GLN A 108 1.74 -3.06 11.54
C GLN A 108 0.24 -3.27 11.33
N ALA A 109 -0.53 -2.20 11.15
CA ALA A 109 -1.96 -2.28 10.89
C ALA A 109 -2.24 -3.09 9.61
N LEU A 110 -1.48 -2.86 8.53
CA LEU A 110 -1.59 -3.64 7.31
C LEU A 110 -1.30 -5.13 7.56
N VAL A 111 -0.18 -5.46 8.19
CA VAL A 111 0.21 -6.86 8.45
C VAL A 111 -0.78 -7.57 9.36
N ASN A 112 -1.20 -6.92 10.45
CA ASN A 112 -2.19 -7.45 11.38
C ASN A 112 -3.54 -7.68 10.69
N SER A 113 -3.96 -6.76 9.81
CA SER A 113 -5.18 -6.95 9.04
C SER A 113 -5.12 -8.19 8.14
N LYS A 114 -3.94 -8.55 7.61
CA LYS A 114 -3.78 -9.72 6.73
C LYS A 114 -3.60 -11.02 7.51
N LEU A 115 -2.90 -10.99 8.64
CA LEU A 115 -2.75 -12.13 9.54
C LEU A 115 -4.10 -12.52 10.18
N ASN A 116 -4.85 -11.54 10.68
CA ASN A 116 -6.14 -11.79 11.34
C ASN A 116 -7.26 -12.11 10.34
N ASN A 117 -7.12 -11.69 9.08
CA ASN A 117 -8.03 -12.08 8.00
C ASN A 117 -7.61 -13.38 7.28
N HIS A 118 -6.65 -14.16 7.79
CA HIS A 118 -6.44 -15.51 7.26
C HIS A 118 -7.76 -16.29 7.39
N PRO A 119 -8.41 -16.65 6.27
CA PRO A 119 -9.64 -17.41 6.36
C PRO A 119 -9.26 -18.80 6.87
N LYS A 120 -9.75 -19.18 8.06
CA LYS A 120 -10.17 -20.57 8.26
C LYS A 120 -11.17 -20.85 7.14
N SER A 121 -10.73 -21.51 6.06
CA SER A 121 -11.57 -22.07 5.00
C SER A 121 -12.93 -21.39 4.84
N LYS A 122 -12.96 -20.13 4.39
CA LYS A 122 -14.23 -19.52 3.98
C LYS A 122 -14.54 -20.07 2.60
N LYS A 123 -15.40 -21.09 2.61
CA LYS A 123 -16.19 -21.56 1.46
C LYS A 123 -16.54 -20.39 0.56
N ASP A 124 -16.34 -20.60 -0.74
CA ASP A 124 -16.84 -19.75 -1.81
C ASP A 124 -18.29 -19.33 -1.54
N SER A 125 -18.48 -18.10 -1.08
CA SER A 125 -19.73 -17.40 -1.34
C SER A 125 -19.57 -16.71 -2.69
N LEU A 126 -19.87 -17.48 -3.74
CA LEU A 126 -20.18 -16.98 -5.06
C LEU A 126 -21.16 -15.81 -4.94
N LYS A 127 -20.64 -14.58 -5.02
CA LYS A 127 -21.48 -13.43 -5.36
C LYS A 127 -21.93 -13.64 -6.81
N PRO A 128 -23.24 -13.57 -7.13
CA PRO A 128 -23.66 -13.68 -8.52
C PRO A 128 -23.02 -12.53 -9.30
N LYS A 129 -22.22 -12.88 -10.32
CA LYS A 129 -21.74 -11.92 -11.33
C LYS A 129 -22.98 -11.24 -11.92
N LYS A 130 -23.17 -9.96 -11.63
CA LYS A 130 -23.97 -9.11 -12.52
C LYS A 130 -23.24 -9.09 -13.86
N THR A 131 -23.74 -9.85 -14.82
CA THR A 131 -23.38 -9.73 -16.23
C THR A 131 -23.59 -8.28 -16.65
N ARG A 132 -22.50 -7.52 -16.76
CA ARG A 132 -22.53 -6.27 -17.53
C ARG A 132 -22.84 -6.67 -18.97
N LYS A 133 -24.05 -6.36 -19.43
CA LYS A 133 -24.36 -6.42 -20.85
C LYS A 133 -23.39 -5.49 -21.58
N ASN A 134 -22.72 -6.02 -22.58
CA ASN A 134 -21.79 -5.29 -23.42
C ASN A 134 -22.63 -4.41 -24.36
N SER A 135 -22.41 -3.10 -24.38
CA SER A 135 -23.19 -2.16 -25.21
C SER A 135 -23.09 -2.48 -26.71
N VAL A 136 -21.99 -3.12 -27.12
CA VAL A 136 -21.78 -3.59 -28.49
C VAL A 136 -22.72 -4.74 -28.84
N ASP A 137 -23.03 -5.63 -27.90
CA ASP A 137 -23.94 -6.77 -28.16
C ASP A 137 -25.40 -6.33 -28.29
N GLU A 138 -25.79 -5.22 -27.64
CA GLU A 138 -27.12 -4.60 -27.84
C GLU A 138 -27.24 -3.97 -29.23
N LEU A 139 -26.20 -3.26 -29.69
CA LEU A 139 -26.17 -2.70 -31.05
C LEU A 139 -26.19 -3.80 -32.12
N LEU A 140 -25.43 -4.88 -31.95
CA LEU A 140 -25.41 -5.99 -32.93
C LEU A 140 -26.77 -6.71 -33.01
N LYS A 141 -27.52 -6.77 -31.90
CA LYS A 141 -28.90 -7.26 -31.89
C LYS A 141 -29.87 -6.32 -32.60
N GLU A 142 -29.78 -5.01 -32.37
CA GLU A 142 -30.66 -4.03 -33.02
C GLU A 142 -30.48 -3.99 -34.55
N PHE A 143 -29.26 -4.22 -35.03
CA PHE A 143 -28.95 -4.21 -36.47
C PHE A 143 -28.96 -5.60 -37.12
N GLY A 144 -29.49 -6.62 -36.45
CA GLY A 144 -29.77 -7.94 -37.04
C GLY A 144 -28.54 -8.68 -37.56
N ARG A 145 -27.35 -8.40 -37.04
CA ARG A 145 -26.12 -9.09 -37.45
C ARG A 145 -25.76 -10.15 -36.42
N TYR A 146 -26.29 -11.35 -36.65
CA TYR A 146 -25.83 -12.63 -36.10
C TYR A 146 -25.60 -13.61 -37.26
#